data_AF-A0A965GZ51-F1
#
_entry.id   AF-A0A965GZ51-F1
#
_cell.length_a   1.000
_cell.length_b   1.000
_cell.length_c   1.000
_cell.angle_alpha   90.00
_cell.angle_beta   90.00
_cell.angle_gamma   90.00
#
_symmetry.space_group_name_H-M   'P 1'
#
loop_
_entity.id
_entity.type
_entity.pdbx_description
1 polymer ?
#
loop_
_entity_poly.entity_id
_entity_poly.type
_entity_poly.pdbx_seq_one_letter_code
_entity_poly.pdbx_strand_id
1 'polypeptide(L)'
;MTIRKSSPATGSEGDTLHARARALRLTGLLAHWEEVAQAAWVPRLLQWEEEARSHNSMERRFRRSNIGAFKPMADFDWAWPKLCDRPAIEELLTLQFIFRWRHYRCLPAPT
;
A
#
# COMPACT_ATOMS: atom_id res chain seq x y z
N MET A 1 -47.29 -21.72 0.67
CA MET A 1 -45.87 -21.99 1.00
C MET A 1 -45.16 -20.66 1.16
N THR A 2 -45.08 -20.15 2.38
CA THR A 2 -44.51 -18.83 2.69
C THR A 2 -43.07 -19.05 3.15
N ILE A 3 -42.12 -18.65 2.30
CA ILE A 3 -40.69 -18.74 2.62
C ILE A 3 -40.39 -17.72 3.70
N ARG A 4 -40.13 -18.19 4.92
CA ARG A 4 -39.55 -17.38 5.99
C ARG A 4 -38.15 -16.98 5.54
N LYS A 5 -37.90 -15.70 5.23
CA LYS A 5 -36.54 -15.17 5.19
C LYS A 5 -36.01 -15.21 6.62
N SER A 6 -35.10 -16.13 6.91
CA SER A 6 -34.33 -16.14 8.14
C SER A 6 -33.47 -14.88 8.22
N SER A 7 -33.63 -14.11 9.28
CA SER A 7 -32.73 -13.01 9.65
C SER A 7 -31.32 -13.57 9.89
N PRO A 8 -30.24 -12.97 9.37
CA PRO A 8 -28.89 -13.44 9.67
C PRO A 8 -28.56 -13.12 11.14
N ALA A 9 -27.86 -14.04 11.78
CA ALA A 9 -27.42 -13.92 13.16
C ALA A 9 -26.49 -12.69 13.32
N THR A 10 -26.84 -11.80 14.23
CA THR A 10 -26.09 -10.59 14.60
C THR A 10 -24.72 -10.87 15.25
N GLY A 11 -24.35 -12.15 15.40
CA GLY A 11 -23.09 -12.58 16.03
C GLY A 11 -21.85 -12.50 15.11
N SER A 12 -22.00 -12.61 13.78
CA SER A 12 -20.84 -12.59 12.88
C SER A 12 -20.33 -11.17 12.60
N GLU A 13 -21.23 -10.19 12.52
CA GLU A 13 -20.87 -8.81 12.20
C GLU A 13 -20.12 -8.14 13.35
N GLY A 14 -20.57 -8.34 14.60
CA GLY A 14 -19.87 -7.86 15.80
C GLY A 14 -18.45 -8.41 15.93
N ASP A 15 -18.26 -9.71 15.71
CA ASP A 15 -16.94 -10.35 15.73
C ASP A 15 -16.01 -9.79 14.63
N THR A 16 -16.55 -9.49 13.44
CA THR A 16 -15.77 -8.88 12.36
C THR A 16 -15.35 -7.44 12.68
N LEU A 17 -16.22 -6.65 13.32
CA LEU A 17 -15.90 -5.29 13.74
C LEU A 17 -14.87 -5.28 14.87
N HIS A 18 -14.97 -6.23 15.81
CA HIS A 18 -13.99 -6.38 16.89
C HIS A 18 -12.60 -6.74 16.31
N ALA A 19 -12.53 -7.61 15.31
CA ALA A 19 -11.29 -7.95 14.63
C ALA A 19 -10.67 -6.74 13.91
N ARG A 20 -11.50 -5.93 13.23
CA ARG A 20 -11.07 -4.68 12.59
C ARG A 20 -10.53 -3.67 13.61
N ALA A 21 -11.21 -3.47 14.73
CA ALA A 21 -10.75 -2.62 15.82
C ALA A 21 -9.40 -3.07 16.39
N ARG A 22 -9.18 -4.40 16.53
CA ARG A 22 -7.88 -4.97 16.93
C ARG A 22 -6.79 -4.72 15.90
N ALA A 23 -7.07 -4.93 14.61
CA ALA A 23 -6.13 -4.60 13.55
C ALA A 23 -5.77 -3.11 13.55
N LEU A 24 -6.75 -2.26 13.88
CA LEU A 24 -6.58 -0.83 14.07
C LEU A 24 -5.89 -0.43 15.39
N ARG A 25 -5.62 -1.35 16.32
CA ARG A 25 -5.00 -1.05 17.63
C ARG A 25 -5.70 0.09 18.39
N LEU A 26 -7.03 0.21 18.27
CA LEU A 26 -7.82 1.22 18.97
C LEU A 26 -8.05 0.81 20.43
N THR A 27 -7.02 0.90 21.26
CA THR A 27 -7.02 0.35 22.63
C THR A 27 -8.15 0.89 23.51
N GLY A 28 -8.47 2.18 23.42
CA GLY A 28 -9.59 2.77 24.17
C GLY A 28 -10.96 2.25 23.72
N LEU A 29 -11.15 2.09 22.41
CA LEU A 29 -12.39 1.52 21.86
C LEU A 29 -12.55 0.05 22.25
N LEU A 30 -11.45 -0.71 22.24
CA LEU A 30 -11.43 -2.11 22.63
C LEU A 30 -11.68 -2.31 24.15
N ALA A 31 -11.24 -1.37 24.99
CA ALA A 31 -11.49 -1.42 26.43
C ALA A 31 -12.99 -1.28 26.78
N HIS A 32 -13.73 -0.51 25.98
CA HIS A 32 -15.17 -0.28 26.15
C HIS A 32 -16.01 -0.99 25.09
N TRP A 33 -15.50 -2.08 24.50
CA TRP A 33 -16.13 -2.73 23.34
C TRP A 33 -17.57 -3.14 23.61
N GLU A 34 -17.85 -3.78 24.74
CA GLU A 34 -19.20 -4.25 25.10
C GLU A 34 -20.23 -3.12 25.17
N GLU A 35 -19.81 -1.89 25.50
CA GLU A 35 -20.69 -0.72 25.60
C GLU A 35 -20.99 -0.12 24.23
N VAL A 36 -20.06 -0.24 23.27
CA VAL A 36 -20.13 0.43 21.96
C VAL A 36 -20.39 -0.52 20.80
N ALA A 37 -20.28 -1.83 21.00
CA ALA A 37 -20.35 -2.84 19.93
C ALA A 37 -21.63 -2.76 19.08
N GLN A 38 -22.76 -2.41 19.70
CA GLN A 38 -24.04 -2.26 18.99
C GLN A 38 -24.31 -0.82 18.52
N ALA A 39 -23.41 0.12 18.78
CA ALA A 39 -23.60 1.50 18.38
C ALA A 39 -23.44 1.64 16.85
N ALA A 40 -24.44 2.23 16.20
CA ALA A 40 -24.50 2.35 14.75
C ALA A 40 -23.33 3.14 14.11
N TRP A 41 -22.58 3.92 14.91
CA TRP A 41 -21.44 4.69 14.44
C TRP A 41 -20.13 3.89 14.38
N VAL A 42 -20.02 2.76 15.09
CA VAL A 42 -18.78 1.96 15.17
C VAL A 42 -18.30 1.48 13.79
N PRO A 43 -19.15 0.90 12.92
CA PRO A 43 -18.71 0.46 11.60
C PRO A 43 -18.10 1.59 10.76
N ARG A 44 -18.71 2.78 10.84
CA ARG A 44 -18.27 3.97 10.10
C ARG A 44 -16.96 4.54 10.65
N LEU A 45 -16.79 4.57 11.98
CA LEU A 45 -15.54 4.98 12.60
C LEU A 45 -14.38 4.07 12.16
N LEU A 46 -14.59 2.75 12.22
CA LEU A 46 -13.57 1.78 11.81
C LEU A 46 -13.18 1.94 10.34
N GLN A 47 -14.14 2.23 9.47
CA GLN A 47 -13.88 2.53 8.07
C GLN A 47 -12.97 3.77 7.91
N TRP A 48 -13.27 4.88 8.60
CA TRP A 48 -12.46 6.09 8.52
C TRP A 48 -11.02 5.87 9.01
N GLU A 49 -10.85 5.12 10.09
CA GLU A 49 -9.52 4.79 10.62
C GLU A 49 -8.69 3.90 9.67
N GLU A 50 -9.34 2.94 9.00
CA GLU A 50 -8.71 2.12 7.95
C GLU A 50 -8.24 2.97 6.76
N GLU A 51 -9.12 3.84 6.27
CA GLU A 51 -8.84 4.77 5.18
C GLU A 51 -7.67 5.72 5.58
N ALA A 52 -7.76 6.35 6.74
CA ALA A 52 -6.71 7.24 7.24
C ALA A 52 -5.37 6.51 7.40
N ARG A 53 -5.36 5.26 7.88
CA ARG A 53 -4.13 4.47 8.01
C ARG A 53 -3.50 4.16 6.67
N SER A 54 -4.29 3.74 5.69
CA SER A 54 -3.80 3.44 4.34
C SER A 54 -3.20 4.69 3.69
N HIS A 55 -3.93 5.81 3.76
CA HIS A 55 -3.50 7.10 3.26
C HIS A 55 -2.22 7.59 3.94
N ASN A 56 -2.19 7.59 5.28
CA ASN A 56 -1.02 8.04 6.06
C ASN A 56 0.22 7.15 5.85
N SER A 57 0.04 5.84 5.67
CA SER A 57 1.14 4.93 5.38
C SER A 57 1.79 5.27 4.05
N MET A 58 0.99 5.52 3.02
CA MET A 58 1.46 5.94 1.71
C MET A 58 2.11 7.32 1.77
N GLU A 59 1.43 8.30 2.36
CA GLU A 59 1.93 9.67 2.49
C GLU A 59 3.27 9.73 3.23
N ARG A 60 3.43 8.96 4.33
CA ARG A 60 4.72 8.85 5.02
C ARG A 60 5.82 8.26 4.14
N ARG A 61 5.50 7.29 3.27
CA ARG A 61 6.47 6.71 2.32
C ARG A 61 6.83 7.72 1.23
N PHE A 62 5.85 8.42 0.65
CA PHE A 62 6.08 9.46 -0.35
C PHE A 62 6.92 10.61 0.22
N ARG A 63 6.59 11.09 1.42
CA ARG A 63 7.40 12.12 2.10
C ARG A 63 8.83 11.68 2.38
N ARG A 64 9.05 10.40 2.67
CA ARG A 64 10.40 9.84 2.93
C ARG A 64 11.17 9.50 1.66
N SER A 65 10.48 9.23 0.56
CA SER A 65 11.13 8.78 -0.66
C SER A 65 11.78 9.92 -1.42
N ASN A 66 11.65 11.19 -1.02
CA ASN A 66 12.14 12.35 -1.79
C ASN A 66 11.75 12.31 -3.28
N ILE A 67 10.80 11.45 -3.67
CA ILE A 67 10.23 11.36 -5.01
C ILE A 67 9.23 12.51 -5.07
N GLY A 68 9.74 13.68 -5.40
CA GLY A 68 8.93 14.87 -5.65
C GLY A 68 8.17 14.76 -6.98
N ALA A 69 7.87 15.91 -7.57
CA ALA A 69 7.39 15.96 -8.94
C ALA A 69 8.34 15.20 -9.88
N PHE A 70 7.78 14.55 -10.89
CA PHE A 70 8.56 13.84 -11.90
C PHE A 70 9.50 14.84 -12.59
N LYS A 71 10.77 14.82 -12.21
CA LYS A 71 11.81 15.62 -12.86
C LYS A 71 12.29 14.88 -14.10
N PRO A 72 12.56 15.57 -15.21
CA PRO A 72 13.33 14.96 -16.28
C PRO A 72 14.65 14.46 -15.71
N MET A 73 15.18 13.37 -16.27
CA MET A 73 16.38 12.72 -15.74
C MET A 73 17.60 13.66 -15.66
N ALA A 74 17.65 14.69 -16.52
CA ALA A 74 18.66 15.74 -16.50
C ALA A 74 18.67 16.56 -15.20
N ASP A 75 17.51 16.73 -14.55
CA ASP A 75 17.34 17.53 -13.33
C ASP A 75 17.26 16.65 -12.06
N PHE A 76 17.51 15.35 -12.20
CA PHE A 76 17.50 14.42 -11.07
C PHE A 76 18.66 14.73 -10.11
N ASP A 77 18.35 14.92 -8.83
CA ASP A 77 19.35 15.22 -7.81
C ASP A 77 20.11 13.96 -7.41
N TRP A 78 21.26 13.71 -8.02
CA TRP A 78 22.10 12.54 -7.73
C TRP A 78 22.79 12.58 -6.35
N ALA A 79 22.69 13.66 -5.57
CA ALA A 79 23.16 13.67 -4.19
C ALA A 79 22.31 12.74 -3.29
N TRP A 80 21.15 12.33 -3.77
CA TRP A 80 20.23 11.36 -3.16
C TRP A 80 19.71 10.43 -4.28
N PRO A 81 19.88 9.09 -4.25
CA PRO A 81 20.10 8.19 -3.13
C PRO A 81 21.57 7.78 -2.94
N LYS A 82 21.97 7.51 -1.70
CA LYS A 82 23.37 7.16 -1.35
C LYS A 82 23.83 5.77 -1.83
N LEU A 83 22.90 4.91 -2.22
CA LEU A 83 23.13 3.52 -2.64
C LEU A 83 22.59 3.33 -4.06
N CYS A 84 23.13 4.08 -5.01
CA CYS A 84 22.69 4.04 -6.39
C CYS A 84 23.91 4.09 -7.33
N ASP A 85 24.00 3.13 -8.24
CA ASP A 85 25.03 3.11 -9.27
C ASP A 85 24.62 4.05 -10.41
N ARG A 86 24.95 5.33 -10.23
CA ARG A 86 24.71 6.38 -11.21
C ARG A 86 25.26 6.03 -12.60
N PRO A 87 26.53 5.62 -12.78
CA PRO A 87 27.05 5.35 -14.12
C PRO A 87 26.32 4.18 -14.82
N ALA A 88 25.91 3.14 -14.08
CA ALA A 88 25.10 2.07 -14.68
C ALA A 88 23.73 2.58 -15.18
N ILE A 89 23.09 3.49 -14.45
CA ILE A 89 21.82 4.09 -14.88
C ILE A 89 22.02 5.02 -16.07
N GLU A 90 23.06 5.85 -16.07
CA GLU A 90 23.42 6.70 -17.20
C GLU A 90 23.70 5.87 -18.47
N GLU A 91 24.41 4.74 -18.37
CA GLU A 91 24.60 3.81 -19.48
C GLU A 91 23.25 3.30 -20.02
N LEU A 92 22.34 2.87 -19.15
CA LEU A 92 21.00 2.41 -19.56
C LEU A 92 20.22 3.49 -20.32
N LEU A 93 20.32 4.74 -19.87
CA LEU A 93 19.63 5.89 -20.48
C LEU A 93 20.18 6.25 -21.86
N THR A 94 21.41 5.88 -22.19
CA THR A 94 21.93 6.00 -23.57
C THR A 94 21.23 5.07 -24.56
N LEU A 95 20.46 4.08 -24.06
CA LEU A 95 19.75 3.07 -24.83
C LEU A 95 20.67 2.27 -25.79
N GLN A 96 21.99 2.28 -25.56
CA GLN A 96 22.96 1.60 -26.41
C GLN A 96 22.71 0.09 -26.50
N PHE A 97 22.09 -0.49 -25.48
CA PHE A 97 21.67 -1.88 -25.54
C PHE A 97 20.74 -2.15 -26.72
N ILE A 98 19.79 -1.26 -27.06
CA ILE A 98 18.85 -1.45 -28.18
C ILE A 98 19.59 -1.62 -29.50
N PHE A 99 20.66 -0.84 -29.71
CA PHE A 99 21.52 -0.96 -30.89
C PHE A 99 22.38 -2.23 -30.83
N ARG A 100 22.85 -2.62 -29.64
CA ARG A 100 23.55 -3.89 -29.37
C ARG A 100 22.68 -5.13 -29.65
N TRP A 101 21.37 -5.08 -29.33
CA TRP A 101 20.41 -6.17 -29.54
C TRP A 101 20.23 -6.57 -31.00
N ARG A 102 20.52 -5.68 -31.98
CA ARG A 102 20.60 -6.08 -33.39
C ARG A 102 21.67 -7.15 -33.66
N HIS A 103 22.62 -7.36 -32.74
CA HIS A 103 23.67 -8.37 -32.83
C HIS A 103 23.47 -9.60 -31.94
N TYR A 104 22.62 -9.54 -30.90
CA TYR A 104 22.39 -10.66 -29.96
C TYR A 104 21.29 -11.65 -30.39
N ARG A 105 21.00 -11.78 -31.68
CA ARG A 105 19.95 -12.73 -32.13
C ARG A 105 20.27 -14.20 -31.82
N CYS A 106 21.54 -14.55 -31.57
CA CYS A 106 21.90 -15.88 -31.08
C CYS A 106 23.20 -15.79 -30.26
N LEU A 107 23.11 -15.80 -28.93
CA LEU A 107 24.23 -16.22 -28.09
C LEU A 107 23.67 -17.25 -27.10
N PRO A 108 24.12 -18.52 -27.15
CA PRO A 108 23.71 -19.50 -26.16
C PRO A 108 24.22 -19.08 -24.78
N ALA A 109 23.40 -19.31 -23.75
CA ALA A 109 23.73 -18.98 -22.37
C ALA A 109 25.08 -19.61 -21.95
N PRO A 110 25.94 -18.90 -21.21
CA PRO A 110 27.17 -19.49 -20.70
C PRO A 110 26.84 -20.60 -19.69
N THR A 111 27.50 -21.74 -19.84
CA THR A 111 27.46 -22.91 -18.93
C THR A 111 27.98 -22.59 -17.55
#